data_AF-A0A5E7MDS7-F1
#
_entry.id   AF-A0A5E7MDS7-F1
#
_cell.length_a   1.000
_cell.length_b   1.000
_cell.length_c   1.000
_cell.angle_alpha   90.00
_cell.angle_beta   90.00
_cell.angle_gamma   90.00
#
_symmetry.space_group_name_H-M   'P 1'
#
loop_
_entity.id
_entity.type
_entity.pdbx_description
1 polymer ?
#
loop_
_entity_poly.entity_id
_entity_poly.type
_entity_poly.pdbx_seq_one_letter_code
_entity_poly.pdbx_strand_id
1 'polypeptide(L)'
;MSIDKQKLQKLLWAEAASYRADCADWKRNTEALQEFLGEKTVEEVALDLLAENERLTAFEEAYAMACNVRNRLIKENDALRKAIADVDGALEREYWSEYSGLEETRAVLDDAMGKAVQP
;
A
#
# COMPACT_ATOMS: atom_id res chain seq x y z
N MET A 1 -11.03 10.34 -19.36
CA MET A 1 -11.76 11.52 -19.90
C MET A 1 -11.29 12.82 -19.22
N SER A 2 -11.24 13.97 -19.91
CA SER A 2 -10.71 15.26 -19.38
C SER A 2 -11.75 16.39 -19.19
N ILE A 3 -13.05 16.08 -19.19
CA ILE A 3 -14.11 17.09 -18.99
C ILE A 3 -14.11 17.62 -17.55
N ASP A 4 -14.40 18.91 -17.38
CA ASP A 4 -14.62 19.51 -16.05
C ASP A 4 -15.95 19.00 -15.45
N LYS A 5 -15.83 17.96 -14.61
CA LYS A 5 -16.97 17.30 -13.97
C LYS A 5 -17.76 18.23 -13.04
N GLN A 6 -17.11 19.23 -12.42
CA GLN A 6 -17.80 20.18 -11.54
C GLN A 6 -18.63 21.18 -12.34
N LYS A 7 -18.09 21.69 -13.45
CA LYS A 7 -18.85 22.56 -14.36
C LYS A 7 -20.00 21.80 -15.03
N LEU A 8 -19.76 20.57 -15.48
CA LEU A 8 -20.80 19.69 -16.03
C LEU A 8 -21.97 19.50 -15.05
N GLN A 9 -21.67 19.17 -13.79
CA GLN A 9 -22.69 18.97 -12.75
C GLN A 9 -23.57 20.21 -12.56
N LYS A 10 -22.98 21.40 -12.50
CA LYS A 10 -23.73 22.66 -12.34
C LYS A 10 -24.68 22.92 -13.50
N LEU A 11 -24.22 22.69 -14.73
CA LEU A 11 -25.04 22.87 -15.94
C LEU A 11 -26.19 21.86 -15.99
N LEU A 12 -25.93 20.59 -15.71
CA LEU A 12 -26.96 19.55 -15.64
C LEU A 12 -28.02 19.84 -14.56
N TRP A 13 -27.61 20.36 -13.40
CA TRP A 13 -28.56 20.76 -12.36
C TRP A 13 -29.40 21.98 -12.73
N ALA A 14 -28.80 22.99 -13.38
CA ALA A 14 -29.53 24.15 -13.88
C ALA A 14 -30.58 23.73 -14.94
N GLU A 15 -30.20 22.84 -15.86
CA GLU A 15 -31.09 22.29 -16.88
C GLU A 15 -32.27 21.52 -16.25
N ALA A 16 -31.97 20.58 -15.35
CA ALA A 16 -32.99 19.79 -14.68
C ALA A 16 -33.94 20.64 -13.81
N ALA A 17 -33.42 21.69 -13.17
CA ALA A 17 -34.22 22.63 -12.39
C ALA A 17 -35.16 23.45 -13.28
N SER A 18 -34.66 24.02 -14.38
CA SER A 18 -35.49 24.80 -15.31
C SER A 18 -36.55 23.95 -16.01
N TYR A 19 -36.22 22.71 -16.39
CA TYR A 19 -37.17 21.76 -16.95
C TYR A 19 -38.31 21.43 -15.96
N ARG A 20 -37.98 21.16 -14.70
CA ARG A 20 -38.98 20.85 -13.65
C ARG A 20 -39.86 22.03 -13.27
N ALA A 21 -39.32 23.24 -13.34
CA ALA A 21 -40.03 24.46 -13.00
C ALA A 21 -40.89 25.02 -14.14
N ASP A 22 -40.91 24.35 -15.32
CA ASP A 22 -41.49 24.88 -16.56
C ASP A 22 -41.04 26.34 -16.82
N CYS A 23 -39.77 26.61 -16.51
CA CYS A 23 -39.21 27.95 -16.53
C CYS A 23 -38.63 28.24 -17.91
N ALA A 24 -38.93 29.42 -18.46
CA ALA A 24 -38.43 29.88 -19.78
C ALA A 24 -36.89 29.88 -19.91
N ASP A 25 -36.15 29.80 -18.79
CA ASP A 25 -34.70 29.68 -18.77
C ASP A 25 -34.17 28.33 -19.28
N TRP A 26 -35.03 27.33 -19.50
CA TRP A 26 -34.62 26.01 -19.99
C TRP A 26 -33.80 26.12 -21.28
N LYS A 27 -34.24 26.97 -22.23
CA LYS A 27 -33.55 27.16 -23.52
C LYS A 27 -32.12 27.66 -23.37
N ARG A 28 -31.91 28.62 -22.46
CA ARG A 28 -30.58 29.18 -22.16
C ARG A 28 -29.66 28.14 -21.51
N ASN A 29 -30.22 27.32 -20.63
CA ASN A 29 -29.47 26.26 -19.95
C ASN A 29 -29.10 25.15 -20.94
N THR A 30 -30.00 24.79 -21.86
CA THR A 30 -29.71 23.79 -22.91
C THR A 30 -28.59 24.27 -23.82
N GLU A 31 -28.63 25.54 -24.26
CA GLU A 31 -27.60 26.15 -25.10
C GLU A 31 -26.24 26.18 -24.39
N ALA A 32 -26.20 26.59 -23.12
CA ALA A 32 -24.97 26.62 -22.33
C ALA A 32 -24.39 25.22 -22.07
N LEU A 33 -25.26 24.22 -21.87
CA LEU A 33 -24.85 22.82 -21.74
C LEU A 33 -24.27 22.30 -23.06
N GLN A 34 -24.92 22.59 -24.18
CA GLN A 34 -24.47 22.14 -25.50
C GLN A 34 -23.15 22.81 -25.92
N GLU A 35 -22.99 24.11 -25.67
CA GLU A 35 -21.71 24.81 -25.85
C GLU A 35 -20.60 24.17 -25.01
N PHE A 36 -20.90 23.81 -23.75
CA PHE A 36 -19.92 23.19 -22.86
C PHE A 36 -19.51 21.77 -23.30
N LEU A 37 -20.46 20.99 -23.82
CA LEU A 37 -20.19 19.62 -24.29
C LEU A 37 -19.49 19.58 -25.66
N GLY A 38 -19.67 20.63 -26.47
CA GLY A 38 -19.08 20.73 -27.79
C GLY A 38 -19.67 19.69 -28.76
N GLU A 39 -18.82 18.83 -29.32
CA GLU A 39 -19.25 17.78 -30.26
C GLU A 39 -19.91 16.58 -29.57
N LYS A 40 -19.75 16.44 -28.25
CA LYS A 40 -20.28 15.29 -27.52
C LYS A 40 -21.72 15.49 -27.10
N THR A 41 -22.49 14.41 -27.09
CA THR A 41 -23.83 14.42 -26.47
C THR A 41 -23.74 14.18 -24.96
N VAL A 42 -24.83 14.47 -24.24
CA VAL A 42 -24.95 14.15 -22.81
C VAL A 42 -24.80 12.64 -22.58
N GLU A 43 -25.38 11.82 -23.47
CA GLU A 43 -25.31 10.37 -23.42
C GLU A 43 -23.89 9.85 -23.60
N GLU A 44 -23.13 10.38 -24.56
CA GLU A 44 -21.73 10.00 -24.77
C GLU A 44 -20.86 10.35 -23.56
N VAL A 45 -21.06 11.54 -22.98
CA VAL A 45 -20.36 11.93 -21.74
C VAL A 45 -20.79 11.05 -20.56
N ALA A 46 -22.07 10.65 -20.48
CA ALA A 46 -22.54 9.74 -19.45
C ALA A 46 -21.90 8.35 -19.57
N LEU A 47 -21.81 7.79 -20.79
CA LEU A 47 -21.13 6.53 -21.05
C LEU A 47 -19.63 6.61 -20.73
N ASP A 48 -18.96 7.70 -21.11
CA ASP A 48 -17.57 7.94 -20.76
C ASP A 48 -17.37 8.04 -19.23
N LEU A 49 -18.28 8.68 -18.52
CA LEU A 49 -18.26 8.78 -17.06
C LEU A 49 -18.46 7.42 -16.38
N LEU A 50 -19.34 6.58 -16.91
CA LEU A 50 -19.55 5.21 -16.42
C LEU A 50 -18.30 4.35 -16.61
N ALA A 51 -17.72 4.36 -17.81
CA ALA A 51 -16.49 3.62 -18.11
C ALA A 51 -15.30 4.11 -17.26
N GLU A 52 -15.19 5.42 -17.03
CA GLU A 52 -14.18 5.97 -16.11
C GLU A 52 -14.43 5.52 -14.67
N ASN A 53 -15.68 5.45 -14.23
CA ASN A 53 -16.01 4.99 -12.88
C ASN A 53 -15.61 3.52 -12.68
N GLU A 54 -15.96 2.64 -13.63
CA GLU A 54 -15.55 1.23 -13.61
C GLU A 54 -14.03 1.07 -13.53
N ARG A 55 -13.28 1.85 -14.32
CA ARG A 55 -11.81 1.89 -14.26
C ARG A 55 -11.29 2.34 -12.90
N LEU A 56 -11.89 3.38 -12.31
CA LEU A 56 -11.48 3.90 -11.02
C LEU A 56 -11.78 2.91 -9.89
N THR A 57 -12.94 2.23 -9.92
CA THR A 57 -13.27 1.18 -8.96
C THR A 57 -12.29 0.02 -9.05
N ALA A 58 -12.02 -0.49 -10.25
CA ALA A 58 -11.04 -1.57 -10.44
C ALA A 58 -9.63 -1.17 -9.97
N PHE A 59 -9.24 0.09 -10.20
CA PHE A 59 -7.97 0.63 -9.71
C PHE A 59 -7.93 0.71 -8.18
N GLU A 60 -9.00 1.19 -7.55
CA GLU A 60 -9.10 1.30 -6.09
C GLU A 60 -9.00 -0.08 -5.42
N GLU A 61 -9.70 -1.08 -5.95
CA GLU A 61 -9.63 -2.46 -5.48
C GLU A 61 -8.22 -3.05 -5.61
N ALA A 62 -7.58 -2.87 -6.77
CA ALA A 62 -6.21 -3.32 -7.00
C ALA A 62 -5.21 -2.62 -6.07
N TYR A 63 -5.39 -1.31 -5.84
CA TYR A 63 -4.55 -0.52 -4.94
C TYR A 63 -4.72 -0.96 -3.49
N ALA A 64 -5.95 -1.21 -3.04
CA ALA A 64 -6.25 -1.73 -1.71
C ALA A 64 -5.59 -3.10 -1.48
N MET A 65 -5.70 -4.01 -2.47
CA MET A 65 -5.04 -5.31 -2.43
C MET A 65 -3.51 -5.17 -2.33
N ALA A 66 -2.90 -4.32 -3.16
CA ALA A 66 -1.46 -4.07 -3.13
C ALA A 66 -1.00 -3.51 -1.78
N CYS A 67 -1.77 -2.59 -1.19
CA CYS A 67 -1.49 -2.06 0.15
C CYS A 67 -1.55 -3.14 1.23
N ASN A 68 -2.55 -4.04 1.16
CA ASN A 68 -2.68 -5.16 2.09
C ASN A 68 -1.49 -6.12 2.00
N VAL A 69 -1.10 -6.50 0.78
CA VAL A 69 0.08 -7.35 0.55
C VAL A 69 1.35 -6.69 1.07
N ARG A 70 1.58 -5.42 0.74
CA ARG A 70 2.73 -4.66 1.23
C ARG A 70 2.79 -4.63 2.76
N ASN A 71 1.66 -4.32 3.42
CA ASN A 71 1.61 -4.23 4.88
C ASN A 71 1.86 -5.59 5.54
N ARG A 72 1.40 -6.68 4.92
CA ARG A 72 1.71 -8.04 5.37
C ARG A 72 3.21 -8.34 5.25
N LEU A 73 3.80 -8.05 4.09
CA LEU A 73 5.22 -8.27 3.83
C LEU A 73 6.12 -7.47 4.79
N ILE A 74 5.74 -6.23 5.13
CA ILE A 74 6.46 -5.43 6.14
C ILE A 74 6.49 -6.17 7.48
N LYS A 75 5.33 -6.63 7.97
CA LYS A 75 5.24 -7.36 9.24
C LYS A 75 6.04 -8.66 9.23
N GLU A 76 5.97 -9.42 8.14
CA GLU A 76 6.75 -10.65 7.98
C GLU A 76 8.25 -10.35 7.94
N ASN A 77 8.68 -9.26 7.28
CA ASN A 77 10.09 -8.85 7.26
C ASN A 77 10.59 -8.45 8.65
N ASP A 78 9.80 -7.71 9.42
CA ASP A 78 10.14 -7.33 10.80
C ASP A 78 10.26 -8.56 11.71
N ALA A 79 9.35 -9.53 11.56
CA ALA A 79 9.40 -10.79 12.29
C ALA A 79 10.65 -11.61 11.92
N LEU A 80 10.99 -11.68 10.64
CA LEU A 80 12.20 -12.37 10.17
C LEU A 80 13.47 -11.70 10.68
N ARG A 81 13.55 -10.36 10.66
CA ARG A 81 14.68 -9.62 11.21
C ARG A 81 14.89 -9.91 12.69
N LYS A 82 13.80 -9.99 13.46
CA LYS A 82 13.87 -10.36 14.88
C LYS A 82 14.36 -11.79 15.05
N ALA A 83 13.81 -12.75 14.29
CA ALA A 83 14.22 -14.14 14.37
C ALA A 83 15.70 -14.33 14.02
N ILE A 84 16.22 -13.60 13.04
CA ILE A 84 17.66 -13.60 12.70
C ILE A 84 18.49 -13.12 13.88
N ALA A 85 18.14 -11.98 14.49
CA ALA A 85 18.85 -11.46 15.65
C ALA A 85 18.83 -12.42 16.85
N ASP A 86 17.71 -13.12 17.07
CA ASP A 86 17.58 -14.12 18.14
C ASP A 86 18.50 -15.33 17.89
N VAL A 87 18.59 -15.79 16.63
CA VAL A 87 19.50 -16.87 16.22
C VAL A 87 20.96 -16.46 16.34
N ASP A 88 21.32 -15.28 15.86
CA ASP A 88 22.68 -14.75 15.96
C ASP A 88 23.12 -14.68 17.43
N GLY A 89 22.26 -14.16 18.31
CA GLY A 89 22.55 -14.12 19.75
C GLY A 89 22.61 -15.50 20.40
N ALA A 90 21.84 -16.48 19.91
CA ALA A 90 21.93 -17.86 20.40
C ALA A 90 23.25 -18.52 20.00
N LEU A 91 23.65 -18.32 18.74
CA LEU A 91 24.91 -18.82 18.20
C LEU A 91 26.11 -18.23 18.96
N GLU A 92 26.10 -16.93 19.22
CA GLU A 92 27.15 -16.27 20.01
C GLU A 92 27.24 -16.86 21.43
N ARG A 93 26.11 -17.08 22.10
CA ARG A 93 26.09 -17.69 23.44
C ARG A 93 26.65 -19.11 23.44
N GLU A 94 26.27 -19.92 22.47
CA GLU A 94 26.75 -21.30 22.35
C GLU A 94 28.25 -21.32 22.07
N TYR A 95 28.73 -20.50 21.13
CA TYR A 95 30.15 -20.34 20.82
C TYR A 95 30.97 -19.95 22.06
N TRP A 96 30.54 -18.95 22.82
CA TRP A 96 31.26 -18.51 24.01
C TRP A 96 31.23 -19.56 25.13
N SER A 97 30.13 -20.30 25.28
CA SER A 97 30.02 -21.38 26.26
C SER A 97 30.95 -22.55 25.94
N GLU A 98 31.08 -22.92 24.66
CA GLU A 98 32.00 -23.97 24.24
C GLU A 98 33.45 -23.53 24.42
N TYR A 99 33.76 -22.29 24.02
CA TYR A 99 35.10 -21.70 24.20
C TYR A 99 35.52 -21.65 25.68
N SER A 100 34.63 -21.22 26.59
CA SER A 100 34.94 -21.21 28.04
C SER A 100 35.19 -22.61 28.58
N GLY A 101 34.40 -23.61 28.15
CA GLY A 101 34.63 -25.01 28.54
C GLY A 101 35.97 -25.56 28.05
N LEU A 102 36.42 -25.15 26.86
CA LEU A 102 37.74 -25.49 26.34
C LEU A 102 38.88 -24.83 27.14
N GLU A 103 38.72 -23.58 27.56
CA GLU A 103 39.69 -22.93 28.45
C GLU A 103 39.77 -23.61 29.82
N GLU A 104 38.62 -23.98 30.40
CA GLU A 104 38.58 -24.73 31.66
C GLU A 104 39.27 -26.09 31.54
N THR A 105 38.95 -26.87 30.49
CA THR A 105 39.59 -28.17 30.26
C THR A 105 41.08 -28.05 29.99
N ARG A 106 41.52 -27.02 29.24
CA ARG A 106 42.95 -26.71 29.05
C ARG A 106 43.64 -26.39 30.37
N ALA A 107 43.03 -25.58 31.23
CA ALA A 107 43.59 -25.24 32.54
C ALA A 107 43.77 -26.48 33.43
N VAL A 108 42.79 -27.39 33.43
CA VAL A 108 42.89 -28.68 34.14
C VAL A 108 44.03 -29.55 33.59
N LEU A 109 44.17 -29.60 32.26
CA LEU A 109 45.24 -30.37 31.62
C LEU A 109 46.63 -29.80 31.96
N ASP A 110 46.80 -28.48 31.90
CA ASP A 110 48.05 -27.81 32.24
C ASP A 110 48.46 -28.05 33.70
N ASP A 111 47.51 -28.01 34.66
CA ASP A 111 47.74 -28.36 36.07
C ASP A 111 48.14 -29.84 36.24
N ALA A 112 47.45 -30.77 35.55
CA ALA A 112 47.75 -32.19 35.60
C ALA A 112 49.15 -32.51 35.03
N MET A 113 49.53 -31.89 33.91
CA MET A 113 50.87 -32.04 33.34
C MET A 113 51.95 -31.42 34.22
N GLY A 114 51.70 -30.26 34.84
CA GLY A 114 52.63 -29.63 35.79
C GLY A 114 52.93 -30.52 37.00
N LYS A 115 51.92 -31.24 37.51
CA LYS A 115 52.07 -32.22 38.60
C LYS A 115 52.82 -33.49 38.17
N ALA A 116 52.73 -33.89 36.91
CA ALA A 116 53.43 -35.07 36.38
C ALA A 116 54.94 -34.84 36.11
N VAL A 117 55.39 -33.58 36.09
CA VAL A 117 56.79 -33.19 35.78
C VAL A 117 57.63 -32.95 37.05
N GLN A 118 57.04 -32.98 38.25
CA GLN A 118 57.79 -32.94 39.51
C GLN A 118 58.24 -34.36 39.92
N PRO A 119 59.56 -34.63 40.06
CA PRO A 119 60.08 -35.94 40.47
C PRO A 119 59.78 -36.30 41.93
#